data_AF-A0A9D0BD50-F1
#
_entry.id   AF-A0A9D0BD50-F1
#
_cell.length_a   1.000
_cell.length_b   1.000
_cell.length_c   1.000
_cell.angle_alpha   90.00
_cell.angle_beta   90.00
_cell.angle_gamma   90.00
#
_symmetry.space_group_name_H-M   'P 1'
#
loop_
_entity.id
_entity.type
_entity.pdbx_description
1 polymer ?
#
loop_
_entity_poly.entity_id
_entity_poly.type
_entity_poly.pdbx_seq_one_letter_code
_entity_poly.pdbx_strand_id
1 'polypeptide(L)'
;KADKPLDPALVSSDRQCTLGKWLHGPGRKYAKLPEYRKALQAHADFHVCAAEVVIENRSGSPQRAHELLKTRFRHASNANQLELVRLFSVARG
;
A
#
# COMPACT_ATOMS: atom_id res chain seq x y z
N LYS A 1 -11.24 -24.05 5.34
CA LYS A 1 -12.11 -22.90 4.98
C LYS A 1 -11.58 -22.33 3.68
N ALA A 2 -12.38 -22.21 2.63
CA ALA A 2 -11.94 -21.46 1.46
C ALA A 2 -11.84 -19.98 1.86
N ASP A 3 -10.66 -19.38 1.68
CA ASP A 3 -10.50 -17.94 1.87
C ASP A 3 -11.42 -17.21 0.89
N LYS A 4 -12.17 -16.24 1.40
CA LYS A 4 -13.03 -15.40 0.55
C LYS A 4 -12.13 -14.71 -0.50
N PRO A 5 -12.52 -14.72 -1.78
CA PRO A 5 -11.75 -14.02 -2.81
C PRO A 5 -11.56 -12.53 -2.47
N LEU A 6 -10.32 -12.05 -2.49
CA LEU A 6 -9.98 -10.64 -2.19
C LEU A 6 -10.56 -9.69 -3.24
N ASP A 7 -11.47 -8.79 -2.88
CA ASP A 7 -12.07 -7.82 -3.82
C ASP A 7 -11.04 -6.74 -4.23
N PRO A 8 -10.66 -6.62 -5.52
CA PRO A 8 -9.71 -5.61 -5.99
C PRO A 8 -10.10 -4.18 -5.62
N ALA A 9 -11.40 -3.86 -5.61
CA ALA A 9 -11.86 -2.52 -5.26
C ALA A 9 -11.53 -2.20 -3.80
N LEU A 10 -11.75 -3.16 -2.89
CA LEU A 10 -11.38 -3.03 -1.49
C LEU A 10 -9.85 -3.03 -1.29
N VAL A 11 -9.13 -3.85 -2.05
CA VAL A 11 -7.65 -3.92 -1.97
C VAL A 11 -6.99 -2.64 -2.47
N SER A 12 -7.54 -1.99 -3.50
CA SER A 12 -7.01 -0.74 -4.05
C SER A 12 -7.18 0.46 -3.11
N SER A 13 -8.07 0.34 -2.11
CA SER A 13 -8.33 1.41 -1.18
C SER A 13 -7.28 1.48 -0.08
N ASP A 14 -6.55 2.57 -0.06
CA ASP A 14 -5.53 2.90 0.93
C ASP A 14 -6.12 3.40 2.27
N ARG A 15 -7.44 3.30 2.45
CA ARG A 15 -8.17 3.78 3.64
C ARG A 15 -8.70 2.68 4.54
N GLN A 16 -8.72 1.44 4.05
CA GLN A 16 -9.41 0.34 4.73
C GLN A 16 -8.50 -0.41 5.71
N CYS A 17 -7.20 -0.47 5.42
CA CYS A 17 -6.22 -1.13 6.26
C CYS A 17 -5.88 -0.30 7.53
N THR A 18 -5.31 -0.94 8.55
CA THR A 18 -4.98 -0.28 9.83
C THR A 18 -4.08 0.95 9.64
N LEU A 19 -3.04 0.84 8.79
CA LEU A 19 -2.15 1.95 8.49
C LEU A 19 -2.88 3.07 7.74
N GLY A 20 -3.67 2.72 6.72
CA GLY A 20 -4.48 3.65 5.95
C GLY A 20 -5.44 4.46 6.82
N LYS A 21 -6.16 3.78 7.73
CA LYS A 21 -7.03 4.43 8.72
C LYS A 21 -6.26 5.40 9.62
N TRP A 22 -5.02 5.06 9.97
CA TRP A 22 -4.17 5.93 10.78
C TRP A 22 -3.70 7.14 9.97
N LEU A 23 -3.14 6.93 8.77
CA LEU A 23 -2.68 8.00 7.88
C LEU A 23 -3.83 8.97 7.58
N HIS A 24 -4.97 8.48 7.10
CA HIS A 24 -6.17 9.28 6.84
C HIS A 24 -6.96 9.65 8.10
N GLY A 25 -6.39 9.52 9.29
CA GLY A 25 -7.03 9.78 10.57
C GLY A 25 -6.09 10.50 11.52
N PRO A 26 -5.73 9.90 12.66
CA PRO A 26 -4.82 10.50 13.64
C PRO A 26 -3.46 10.95 13.07
N GLY A 27 -2.95 10.26 12.05
CA GLY A 27 -1.68 10.57 11.38
C GLY A 27 -1.65 11.94 10.72
N ARG A 28 -2.81 12.53 10.39
CA ARG A 28 -2.91 13.89 9.83
C ARG A 28 -2.29 14.97 10.70
N LYS A 29 -2.05 14.72 11.99
CA LYS A 29 -1.27 15.65 12.83
C LYS A 29 0.14 15.93 12.27
N TYR A 30 0.67 15.04 11.43
CA TYR A 30 1.94 15.18 10.74
C TYR A 30 1.81 15.76 9.32
N ALA A 31 0.63 16.22 8.90
CA ALA A 31 0.39 16.65 7.51
C ALA A 31 1.26 17.81 7.02
N LYS A 32 1.88 18.57 7.93
CA LYS A 32 2.85 19.63 7.60
C LYS A 32 4.24 19.08 7.22
N LEU A 33 4.55 17.83 7.57
CA LEU A 33 5.83 17.19 7.25
C LEU A 33 5.80 16.69 5.80
N PRO A 34 6.79 17.04 4.95
CA PRO A 34 6.90 16.49 3.60
C PRO A 34 6.92 14.96 3.55
N GLU A 35 7.52 14.32 4.55
CA GLU A 35 7.63 12.87 4.71
C GLU A 35 6.27 12.22 4.92
N TYR A 36 5.33 12.90 5.58
CA TYR A 36 3.96 12.39 5.73
C TYR A 36 3.29 12.26 4.36
N ARG A 37 3.42 13.27 3.50
CA ARG A 37 2.83 13.23 2.15
C ARG A 37 3.47 12.13 1.30
N LYS A 38 4.78 11.90 1.44
CA LYS A 38 5.48 10.80 0.75
C LYS A 38 5.02 9.43 1.24
N ALA A 39 4.88 9.25 2.56
CA ALA A 39 4.36 8.03 3.16
C ALA A 39 2.91 7.74 2.72
N LEU A 40 2.06 8.78 2.70
CA LEU A 40 0.69 8.67 2.22
C LEU A 40 0.63 8.21 0.75
N GLN A 41 1.45 8.79 -0.12
CA GLN A 41 1.50 8.43 -1.54
C GLN A 41 2.04 7.00 -1.73
N ALA A 42 3.16 6.66 -1.10
CA ALA A 42 3.75 5.32 -1.22
C ALA A 42 2.81 4.22 -0.71
N HIS A 43 2.02 4.52 0.32
CA HIS A 43 0.97 3.64 0.83
C HIS A 43 -0.16 3.44 -0.19
N ALA A 44 -0.63 4.52 -0.83
CA ALA A 44 -1.64 4.43 -1.87
C ALA A 44 -1.16 3.62 -3.09
N ASP A 45 0.06 3.88 -3.55
CA ASP A 45 0.67 3.17 -4.68
C ASP A 45 0.83 1.67 -4.42
N PHE A 46 1.19 1.30 -3.18
CA PHE A 46 1.23 -0.09 -2.74
C PHE A 46 -0.13 -0.78 -2.89
N HIS A 47 -1.21 -0.14 -2.44
CA HIS A 47 -2.56 -0.68 -2.52
C HIS A 47 -3.07 -0.82 -3.97
N VAL A 48 -2.76 0.16 -4.83
CA VAL A 48 -3.04 0.06 -6.28
C VAL A 48 -2.31 -1.13 -6.89
N CYS A 49 -1.01 -1.30 -6.60
CA CYS A 49 -0.25 -2.43 -7.11
C CYS A 49 -0.75 -3.78 -6.57
N ALA A 50 -1.18 -3.82 -5.29
CA ALA A 50 -1.77 -5.02 -4.70
C ALA A 50 -3.08 -5.41 -5.43
N ALA A 51 -3.91 -4.44 -5.79
CA ALA A 51 -5.14 -4.69 -6.52
C ALA A 51 -4.87 -5.24 -7.93
N GLU A 52 -3.85 -4.74 -8.63
CA GLU A 52 -3.44 -5.28 -9.92
C GLU A 52 -3.02 -6.75 -9.84
N VAL A 53 -2.24 -7.14 -8.83
CA VAL A 53 -1.88 -8.54 -8.62
C VAL A 53 -3.13 -9.42 -8.47
N VAL A 54 -4.12 -8.93 -7.71
CA VAL A 54 -5.39 -9.65 -7.51
C VAL A 54 -6.20 -9.74 -8.80
N ILE A 55 -6.23 -8.67 -9.61
CA ILE A 55 -6.91 -8.64 -10.91
C ILE A 55 -6.29 -9.68 -11.85
N GLU A 56 -4.97 -9.70 -11.99
CA GLU A 56 -4.26 -10.65 -12.86
C GLU A 56 -4.46 -12.10 -12.41
N ASN A 57 -4.47 -12.34 -11.10
CA ASN A 57 -4.74 -13.67 -10.57
C ASN A 57 -6.18 -14.13 -10.86
N ARG A 58 -7.15 -13.19 -10.82
CA ARG A 58 -8.57 -13.46 -11.10
C ARG A 58 -8.89 -13.58 -12.59
N SER A 59 -8.12 -12.92 -13.45
CA SER A 59 -8.28 -12.98 -14.91
C SER A 59 -7.76 -14.28 -15.53
N GLY A 60 -7.29 -15.23 -14.72
CA GLY A 60 -6.70 -16.47 -15.19
C GLY A 60 -5.23 -16.33 -15.62
N SER A 61 -4.54 -15.27 -15.21
CA SER A 61 -3.14 -14.96 -15.56
C SER A 61 -2.19 -15.08 -14.35
N PRO A 62 -2.07 -16.24 -13.69
CA PRO A 62 -1.28 -16.39 -12.47
C PRO A 62 0.22 -16.13 -12.69
N GLN A 63 0.75 -16.34 -13.90
CA GLN A 63 2.14 -16.01 -14.24
C GLN A 63 2.37 -14.50 -14.18
N ARG A 64 1.43 -13.72 -14.71
CA ARG A 64 1.51 -12.24 -14.68
C ARG A 64 1.38 -11.71 -13.26
N ALA A 65 0.46 -12.25 -12.47
CA ALA A 65 0.35 -11.94 -11.05
C ALA A 65 1.66 -12.23 -10.30
N HIS A 66 2.30 -13.37 -10.58
CA HIS A 66 3.57 -13.75 -9.97
C HIS A 66 4.75 -12.84 -10.39
N GLU A 67 4.78 -12.41 -11.64
CA GLU A 67 5.75 -11.43 -12.14
C GLU A 67 5.58 -10.07 -11.43
N LEU A 68 4.34 -9.59 -11.30
CA LEU A 68 4.03 -8.35 -10.58
C LEU A 68 4.45 -8.43 -9.11
N LEU A 69 4.24 -9.57 -8.44
CA LEU A 69 4.69 -9.81 -7.06
C LEU A 69 6.20 -9.64 -6.91
N LYS A 70 6.99 -10.17 -7.86
CA LYS A 70 8.47 -10.11 -7.82
C LYS A 70 9.03 -8.73 -8.18
N THR A 71 8.29 -7.94 -8.94
CA THR A 71 8.76 -6.69 -9.52
C THR A 71 8.06 -5.49 -8.86
N ARG A 72 6.97 -5.01 -9.44
CA ARG A 72 6.29 -3.77 -9.05
C ARG A 72 5.80 -3.81 -7.61
N PHE A 73 5.21 -4.92 -7.18
CA PHE A 73 4.70 -5.06 -5.82
C PHE A 73 5.83 -5.01 -4.79
N ARG A 74 6.95 -5.69 -5.06
CA ARG A 74 8.14 -5.63 -4.20
C ARG A 74 8.67 -4.20 -4.08
N HIS A 75 8.77 -3.48 -5.19
CA HIS A 75 9.21 -2.07 -5.17
C HIS A 75 8.24 -1.18 -4.39
N ALA A 76 6.93 -1.29 -4.62
CA ALA A 76 5.93 -0.51 -3.91
C ALA A 76 5.92 -0.81 -2.40
N SER A 77 6.07 -2.09 -2.01
CA SER A 77 6.19 -2.51 -0.61
C SER A 77 7.43 -1.91 0.05
N ASN A 78 8.58 -1.95 -0.61
CA ASN A 78 9.82 -1.37 -0.09
C ASN A 78 9.72 0.16 0.04
N ALA A 79 9.11 0.83 -0.94
CA ALA A 79 8.90 2.27 -0.91
C ALA A 79 7.99 2.68 0.26
N ASN A 80 6.87 1.97 0.45
CA ASN A 80 5.97 2.19 1.57
C ASN A 80 6.70 2.05 2.92
N GLN A 81 7.49 0.98 3.11
CA GLN A 81 8.28 0.79 4.33
C GLN A 81 9.30 1.92 4.56
N LEU A 82 10.04 2.31 3.51
CA LEU A 82 11.06 3.36 3.60
C LEU A 82 10.46 4.71 3.97
N GLU A 83 9.34 5.11 3.36
CA GLU A 83 8.71 6.40 3.65
C GLU A 83 8.11 6.45 5.05
N LEU A 84 7.62 5.32 5.58
CA LEU A 84 7.19 5.23 6.98
C LEU A 84 8.36 5.40 7.96
N VAL A 85 9.51 4.80 7.66
CA VAL A 85 10.73 5.00 8.45
C VAL A 85 11.16 6.47 8.43
N ARG A 86 11.13 7.11 7.26
CA ARG A 86 11.44 8.55 7.13
C ARG A 86 10.50 9.41 7.95
N LEU A 87 9.19 9.20 7.84
CA LEU A 87 8.18 9.89 8.63
C LEU A 87 8.43 9.69 10.14
N PHE A 88 8.69 8.47 10.57
CA PHE A 88 8.95 8.16 11.98
C PHE A 88 10.19 8.89 12.50
N SER A 89 11.27 8.93 11.72
CA SER A 89 12.51 9.62 12.09
C SER A 89 12.28 11.12 12.30
N VAL A 90 11.53 11.79 11.40
CA VAL A 90 11.26 13.23 11.52
C VAL A 90 10.18 13.56 12.55
N ALA A 91 9.24 12.64 12.82
CA ALA A 91 8.15 12.85 13.78
C ALA A 91 8.59 12.64 15.24
N ARG A 92 9.77 12.05 15.45
CA ARG A 92 10.36 11.80 16.77
C ARG A 92 11.40 12.85 17.20
N GLY A 93 11.98 13.55 16.24
CA GLY A 93 12.86 14.71 16.49
C GLY A 93 12.03 15.93 16.81
#